data_AF-A0A1V4LY63-F1
#
_entry.id   AF-A0A1V4LY63-F1
#
_cell.length_a   1.000
_cell.length_b   1.000
_cell.length_c   1.000
_cell.angle_alpha   90.00
_cell.angle_beta   90.00
_cell.angle_gamma   90.00
#
_symmetry.space_group_name_H-M   'P 1'
#
loop_
_entity.id
_entity.type
_entity.pdbx_description
1 polymer ?
#
loop_
_entity_poly.entity_id
_entity_poly.type
_entity_poly.pdbx_seq_one_letter_code
_entity_poly.pdbx_strand_id
1 'polypeptide(L)' 'MSAKTAVHSNAFNFLSFVQSGVDPRTGQYTVNLALPEIKANDLSGPVVPPSLSFNPYNTR' A
#
# COMPACT_ATOMS: atom_id res chain seq x y z
N MET A 1 -25.05 7.86 -9.35
CA MET A 1 -23.78 8.25 -9.99
C MET A 1 -23.40 9.63 -9.42
N SER A 2 -22.68 9.66 -8.29
CA SER A 2 -22.45 10.90 -7.52
C SER A 2 -20.98 11.34 -7.67
N ALA A 3 -20.80 12.56 -8.19
CA ALA A 3 -19.61 13.41 -8.23
C ALA A 3 -18.22 12.76 -8.04
N LYS A 4 -17.65 12.20 -9.12
CA LYS A 4 -16.20 11.92 -9.22
C LYS A 4 -15.35 13.16 -9.54
N THR A 5 -15.96 14.34 -9.67
CA THR A 5 -15.31 15.55 -10.19
C THR A 5 -15.31 16.65 -9.14
N ALA A 6 -14.19 16.79 -8.40
CA ALA A 6 -13.66 18.03 -7.79
C ALA A 6 -12.73 17.78 -6.58
N VAL A 7 -12.25 16.55 -6.34
CA VAL A 7 -11.17 16.29 -5.37
C VAL A 7 -10.10 15.42 -6.00
N HIS A 8 -9.07 16.06 -6.57
CA HIS A 8 -7.84 15.39 -6.98
C HIS A 8 -7.01 15.13 -5.72
N SER A 9 -7.26 14.00 -5.06
CA SER A 9 -6.46 13.57 -3.92
C SER A 9 -5.59 12.38 -4.31
N ASN A 10 -4.30 12.44 -3.99
CA ASN A 10 -3.39 11.30 -4.11
C ASN A 10 -3.81 10.11 -3.23
N ALA A 11 -4.73 10.30 -2.27
CA ALA A 11 -5.35 9.21 -1.52
C ALA A 11 -6.14 8.25 -2.43
N PHE A 12 -6.64 8.72 -3.59
CA PHE A 12 -7.32 7.86 -4.56
C PHE A 12 -6.36 6.97 -5.35
N ASN A 13 -5.04 7.21 -5.28
CA ASN A 13 -4.02 6.36 -5.89
C ASN A 13 -3.69 5.12 -5.02
N PHE A 14 -4.48 4.82 -3.99
CA PHE A 14 -4.27 3.69 -3.08
C PHE A 14 -4.05 2.36 -3.81
N LEU A 15 -4.77 2.13 -4.92
CA LEU A 15 -4.62 0.91 -5.73
C LEU A 15 -3.24 0.75 -6.37
N SER A 16 -2.54 1.84 -6.71
CA SER A 16 -1.17 1.75 -7.26
C SER A 16 -0.14 1.29 -6.22
N PHE A 17 -0.48 1.36 -4.94
CA PHE A 17 0.37 0.92 -3.84
C PHE A 17 0.09 -0.53 -3.41
N VAL A 18 -0.92 -1.17 -4.02
CA VAL A 18 -1.22 -2.59 -3.83
C VAL A 18 -0.56 -3.37 -4.96
N GLN A 19 0.48 -4.12 -4.65
CA GLN A 19 1.13 -5.06 -5.57
C GLN A 19 0.80 -6.47 -5.12
N SER A 20 -0.02 -7.18 -5.90
CA SER A 20 -0.25 -8.60 -5.71
C SER A 20 0.26 -9.40 -6.90
N GLY A 21 0.73 -10.60 -6.63
CA GLY A 21 1.28 -11.48 -7.64
C GLY A 21 1.24 -12.92 -7.20
N VAL A 22 1.05 -13.81 -8.17
CA VAL A 22 1.23 -15.25 -7.97
C VAL A 22 2.56 -15.62 -8.57
N ASP A 23 3.44 -16.25 -7.78
CA ASP A 23 4.67 -16.84 -8.34
C ASP A 23 4.28 -18.06 -9.20
N PRO A 24 4.50 -18.02 -10.52
CA PRO A 24 4.05 -19.08 -11.43
C PRO A 24 4.76 -20.42 -11.20
N ARG A 25 5.88 -20.46 -10.47
CA ARG A 25 6.60 -21.72 -10.20
C ARG A 25 6.05 -22.47 -8.99
N THR A 26 5.46 -21.74 -8.05
CA THR A 26 5.06 -22.30 -6.74
C THR A 26 3.57 -22.13 -6.45
N GLY A 27 2.84 -21.36 -7.27
CA GLY A 27 1.42 -21.08 -7.09
C GLY A 27 1.12 -20.20 -5.89
N GLN A 28 2.13 -19.56 -5.30
CA GLN A 28 1.96 -18.77 -4.10
C GLN A 28 1.51 -17.38 -4.39
N TYR A 29 0.49 -16.97 -3.65
CA TYR A 29 0.02 -15.60 -3.64
C TYR A 29 0.86 -14.76 -2.68
N THR A 30 1.49 -13.74 -3.22
CA THR A 30 2.17 -12.70 -2.45
C THR A 30 1.41 -11.39 -2.64
N VAL A 31 1.32 -10.60 -1.57
CA VAL A 31 0.72 -9.28 -1.64
C VAL A 31 1.52 -8.30 -0.81
N ASN A 32 1.79 -7.14 -1.38
CA ASN A 32 2.51 -6.06 -0.77
C ASN A 32 1.66 -4.79 -0.85
N LEU A 33 1.38 -4.21 0.31
CA LEU A 33 0.68 -2.94 0.47
C LEU A 33 1.69 -1.91 0.96
N ALA A 34 2.00 -0.93 0.11
CA ALA A 34 2.68 0.27 0.55
C ALA A 34 1.64 1.23 1.14
N LEU A 35 1.80 1.58 2.42
CA LEU A 35 0.93 2.54 3.07
C LEU A 35 1.48 3.95 2.86
N PRO A 36 0.61 4.98 2.85
CA PRO A 36 1.06 6.35 2.76
C PRO A 36 1.97 6.71 3.93
N GLU A 37 2.93 7.60 3.64
CA GLU A 37 3.87 8.13 4.62
C GLU A 37 3.13 8.74 5.82
N ILE A 38 3.46 8.25 7.02
CA ILE A 38 2.94 8.81 8.25
C ILE A 38 3.89 9.94 8.67
N LYS A 39 3.38 11.17 8.59
CA LYS A 39 4.09 12.35 9.07
C LYS A 39 3.74 12.57 10.53
N ALA A 40 4.63 12.14 11.42
CA ALA A 40 4.48 12.37 12.86
C ALA A 40 4.79 13.84 13.23
N ASN A 41 4.26 14.30 14.36
CA ASN A 41 4.61 15.60 14.98
C ASN A 41 4.46 16.82 14.04
N ASP A 42 3.22 17.13 13.62
CA ASP A 42 2.90 18.30 12.78
C ASP A 42 3.86 18.51 11.59
N LEU A 43 4.13 17.44 10.82
CA LEU A 43 5.02 17.44 9.64
C LEU A 43 6.51 17.67 9.95
N SER A 44 6.91 17.82 11.22
CA SER A 44 8.29 18.03 11.65
C SER A 44 8.97 16.77 12.20
N GLY A 45 8.24 15.66 12.26
CA GLY A 45 8.79 14.36 12.66
C GLY A 45 9.43 13.58 11.50
N PRO A 46 10.19 12.52 11.81
CA PRO A 46 10.70 11.60 10.81
C PRO A 46 9.55 10.97 10.04
N VAL A 47 9.70 10.93 8.72
CA VAL A 47 8.74 10.27 7.84
C VAL A 47 8.95 8.77 7.94
N VAL A 48 7.90 8.06 8.35
CA VAL A 48 7.91 6.59 8.36
C VAL A 48 7.03 6.11 7.22
N PRO A 49 7.56 5.36 6.24
CA PRO A 49 6.77 4.70 5.21
C PRO A 49 6.45 3.26 5.65
N PRO A 50 5.25 2.97 6.19
CA PRO A 50 4.91 1.61 6.56
C PRO A 50 4.61 0.78 5.30
N SER A 51 5.10 -0.46 5.28
CA SER A 51 4.78 -1.44 4.24
C SER A 51 4.32 -2.74 4.87
N LEU A 52 3.17 -3.23 4.43
CA LEU A 52 2.65 -4.53 4.84
C LEU A 52 2.89 -5.54 3.71
N SER A 53 3.71 -6.55 3.96
CA SER A 53 3.94 -7.64 3.01
C SER A 53 3.42 -8.95 3.58
N PHE A 54 2.71 -9.70 2.75
CA PHE A 54 2.29 -11.06 3.04
C PHE A 54 2.97 -12.02 2.07
N ASN A 55 3.64 -13.01 2.64
CA ASN A 55 4.21 -14.13 1.95
C ASN A 55 3.85 -15.40 2.73
N PRO A 56 3.24 -16.42 2.12
CA PRO A 56 2.83 -17.64 2.81
C PRO A 56 4.01 -18.44 3.41
N TYR A 57 5.25 -18.23 2.96
CA TYR A 57 6.44 -18.77 3.63
C TYR A 57 6.89 -17.96 4.84
N ASN A 58 6.43 -16.73 4.97
CA ASN A 58 6.71 -15.86 6.11
C ASN A 58 5.59 -15.98 7.15
N THR A 59 5.52 -17.14 7.81
CA THR A 59 4.54 -17.46 8.88
C THR A 59 5.17 -17.44 10.27
N ARG A 60 6.34 -16.81 10.42
CA ARG A 60 7.09 -16.75 11.69
C ARG A 60 6.89 -15.40 12.36
#